data_AF-A0A9E0ZUL8-F1
#
_entry.id   AF-A0A9E0ZUL8-F1
#
_cell.length_a   1.000
_cell.length_b   1.000
_cell.length_c   1.000
_cell.angle_alpha   90.00
_cell.angle_beta   90.00
_cell.angle_gamma   90.00
#
_symmetry.space_group_name_H-M   'P 1'
#
loop_
_entity.id
_entity.type
_entity.pdbx_description
1 polymer ?
#
loop_
_entity_poly.entity_id
_entity_poly.type
_entity_poly.pdbx_seq_one_letter_code
_entity_poly.pdbx_strand_id
1 'polypeptide(L)'
;MCNDILIGNIRPYLKKIWFANNDGGTNGDVLDIRVNDYSVLYPRYLYYVLSSDKFFNYDMQNAKGAKMPRGSKDAVMNYPIPV
;
A
#
# COMPACT_ATOMS: atom_id res chain seq x y z
N MET A 1 -12.04 -4.56 -3.73
CA MET A 1 -12.84 -5.80 -3.79
C MET A 1 -11.94 -6.95 -3.36
N CYS A 2 -12.52 -8.10 -3.01
CA CYS A 2 -11.80 -9.18 -2.32
C CYS A 2 -10.43 -9.50 -2.97
N ASN A 3 -9.39 -9.66 -2.14
CA ASN A 3 -7.96 -9.80 -2.48
C ASN A 3 -7.18 -8.52 -2.86
N ASP A 4 -7.80 -7.35 -2.82
CA ASP A 4 -7.10 -6.07 -2.93
C ASP A 4 -6.30 -5.74 -1.65
N ILE A 5 -5.25 -4.93 -1.80
CA ILE A 5 -4.43 -4.45 -0.69
C ILE A 5 -4.78 -2.98 -0.45
N LEU A 6 -5.34 -2.69 0.72
CA LEU A 6 -5.68 -1.33 1.12
C LEU A 6 -4.64 -0.75 2.07
N ILE A 7 -4.09 0.41 1.74
CA ILE A 7 -3.09 1.12 2.56
C ILE A 7 -3.63 2.50 2.94
N GLY A 8 -3.63 2.82 4.24
CA GLY A 8 -4.02 4.16 4.70
C GLY A 8 -2.93 5.19 4.37
N ASN A 9 -3.22 6.12 3.46
CA ASN A 9 -2.22 7.04 2.90
C ASN A 9 -1.77 8.15 3.87
N ILE A 10 -2.66 8.57 4.78
CA ILE A 10 -2.31 9.56 5.82
C ILE A 10 -1.57 8.86 6.96
N ARG A 11 -0.42 9.44 7.34
CA ARG A 11 0.50 8.95 8.37
C ARG A 11 0.95 7.51 8.09
N PRO A 12 1.74 7.28 7.02
CA PRO A 12 2.25 5.96 6.66
C PRO A 12 2.94 5.22 7.81
N TYR A 13 3.60 5.94 8.72
CA TYR A 13 4.26 5.36 9.91
C TYR A 13 3.32 4.58 10.85
N LEU A 14 2.00 4.76 10.74
CA LEU A 14 1.01 3.95 11.48
C LEU A 14 0.83 2.54 10.89
N LYS A 15 1.42 2.27 9.72
CA LYS A 15 1.45 0.96 9.06
C LYS A 15 0.07 0.35 8.84
N LYS A 16 -0.91 1.21 8.49
CA LYS A 16 -2.29 0.79 8.23
C LYS A 16 -2.34 0.09 6.88
N ILE A 17 -2.39 -1.24 6.91
CA ILE A 17 -2.54 -2.09 5.73
C ILE A 17 -3.55 -3.18 6.00
N TRP A 18 -4.36 -3.50 5.00
CA TRP A 18 -5.34 -4.57 5.08
C TRP A 18 -5.41 -5.33 3.77
N PHE A 19 -5.47 -6.66 3.89
CA PHE A 19 -5.77 -7.54 2.78
C PHE A 19 -7.28 -7.77 2.76
N ALA A 20 -7.97 -7.22 1.76
CA ALA A 20 -9.42 -7.26 1.68
C ALA A 20 -9.92 -8.70 1.60
N ASN A 21 -10.78 -9.10 2.53
CA ASN A 21 -11.42 -10.42 2.57
C ASN A 21 -12.93 -10.37 2.26
N ASN A 22 -13.44 -9.18 1.95
CA ASN A 22 -14.82 -8.92 1.56
C ASN A 22 -14.86 -7.78 0.54
N ASP A 23 -16.01 -7.64 -0.11
CA ASP A 23 -16.26 -6.56 -1.06
C ASP A 23 -16.75 -5.29 -0.35
N GLY A 24 -16.40 -4.14 -0.92
CA GLY A 24 -16.71 -2.84 -0.35
C GLY A 24 -16.09 -1.70 -1.14
N GLY A 25 -16.16 -0.49 -0.57
CA GLY A 25 -15.57 0.72 -1.13
C GLY A 25 -14.57 1.38 -0.19
N THR A 26 -13.85 2.36 -0.70
CA THR A 26 -12.90 3.16 0.07
C THR A 26 -12.94 4.64 -0.33
N ASN A 27 -12.23 5.50 0.39
CA ASN A 27 -12.14 6.93 0.10
C ASN A 27 -10.79 7.30 -0.56
N GLY A 28 -10.64 8.57 -0.95
CA GLY A 28 -9.42 9.06 -1.62
C GLY A 28 -8.14 9.09 -0.76
N ASP A 29 -8.25 8.86 0.55
CA ASP A 29 -7.09 8.79 1.47
C ASP A 29 -6.63 7.35 1.73
N VAL A 30 -7.21 6.37 1.03
CA VAL A 30 -6.77 4.97 1.04
C VAL A 30 -6.27 4.62 -0.35
N LEU A 31 -5.06 4.06 -0.42
CA LEU A 31 -4.51 3.49 -1.63
C LEU A 31 -5.05 2.08 -1.79
N ASP A 32 -5.68 1.82 -2.92
CA ASP A 32 -6.15 0.50 -3.35
C ASP A 32 -5.13 -0.06 -4.36
N ILE A 33 -4.35 -1.04 -3.91
CA ILE A 33 -3.27 -1.66 -4.68
C ILE A 33 -3.75 -3.03 -5.16
N ARG A 34 -3.70 -3.22 -6.47
CA ARG A 34 -4.19 -4.44 -7.14
C ARG A 34 -3.10 -5.04 -8.02
N VAL A 35 -3.02 -6.36 -7.98
CA VAL A 35 -2.20 -7.10 -8.94
C VAL A 35 -3.00 -7.26 -10.23
N ASN A 36 -2.39 -6.93 -11.37
CA ASN A 36 -3.05 -7.05 -12.67
C ASN A 36 -3.03 -8.49 -13.23
N ASP A 37 -1.99 -9.26 -12.89
CA ASP A 37 -1.82 -10.63 -13.36
C ASP A 37 -1.39 -11.56 -12.21
N TYR A 38 -2.31 -12.43 -11.80
CA TYR A 38 -2.12 -13.34 -10.66
C TYR A 38 -1.21 -14.52 -11.00
N SER A 39 -0.94 -14.78 -12.29
CA SER A 39 0.02 -15.80 -12.72
C SER A 39 1.47 -15.35 -12.51
N VAL A 40 1.71 -14.04 -12.50
CA VAL A 40 3.03 -13.43 -12.29
C VAL A 40 3.27 -13.16 -10.80
N LEU A 41 2.25 -12.69 -10.08
CA LEU A 41 2.41 -12.26 -8.69
C LEU A 41 1.18 -12.65 -7.85
N TYR A 42 1.39 -13.34 -6.74
CA TYR A 42 0.30 -13.66 -5.84
C TYR A 42 -0.04 -12.44 -4.95
N PRO A 43 -1.30 -11.95 -4.88
CA PRO A 43 -1.65 -10.75 -4.11
C PRO A 43 -1.25 -10.82 -2.64
N ARG A 44 -1.36 -12.00 -2.03
CA ARG A 44 -0.98 -12.20 -0.63
C ARG A 44 0.53 -12.09 -0.41
N TYR A 45 1.34 -12.45 -1.40
CA TYR A 45 2.79 -12.22 -1.35
C TYR A 45 3.09 -10.72 -1.36
N LEU A 46 2.47 -9.98 -2.30
CA LEU A 46 2.61 -8.53 -2.36
C LEU A 46 2.16 -7.86 -1.05
N TYR A 47 1.06 -8.33 -0.45
CA TYR A 47 0.61 -7.86 0.87
C TYR A 47 1.71 -7.99 1.93
N TYR A 48 2.42 -9.13 2.02
CA TYR A 48 3.50 -9.30 2.98
C TYR A 48 4.69 -8.38 2.71
N VAL A 49 5.05 -8.17 1.43
CA VAL A 49 6.10 -7.22 1.04
C VAL A 49 5.73 -5.79 1.47
N LEU A 50 4.51 -5.36 1.18
CA LEU A 50 4.01 -4.01 1.52
C LEU A 50 3.68 -3.85 3.01
N SER A 51 3.52 -4.96 3.76
CA SER A 51 3.38 -4.92 5.22
C SER A 51 4.72 -4.69 5.94
N SER A 52 5.85 -4.68 5.22
CA SER A 52 7.17 -4.56 5.82
C SER A 52 7.52 -3.14 6.26
N ASP A 53 8.40 -3.06 7.25
CA ASP A 53 8.99 -1.79 7.70
C ASP A 53 9.76 -1.10 6.57
N LYS A 54 10.37 -1.86 5.66
CA LYS A 54 11.09 -1.32 4.51
C LYS A 54 10.16 -0.52 3.60
N PHE A 55 8.97 -1.04 3.33
CA PHE A 55 7.96 -0.33 2.55
C PHE A 55 7.49 0.94 3.26
N PHE A 56 7.07 0.83 4.53
CA PHE A 56 6.54 2.00 5.24
C PHE A 56 7.59 3.09 5.53
N ASN A 57 8.86 2.71 5.69
CA ASN A 57 9.97 3.67 5.77
C ASN A 57 10.17 4.39 4.44
N TYR A 58 10.12 3.67 3.32
CA TYR A 58 10.18 4.27 1.98
C TYR A 58 9.00 5.21 1.72
N ASP A 59 7.77 4.79 2.03
CA ASP A 59 6.58 5.62 1.85
C ASP A 59 6.65 6.89 2.71
N MET A 60 7.13 6.77 3.95
CA MET A 60 7.37 7.94 4.81
C MET A 60 8.41 8.91 4.26
N GLN A 61 9.51 8.42 3.69
CA GLN A 61 10.55 9.27 3.11
C GLN A 61 10.05 10.07 1.90
N ASN A 62 9.05 9.54 1.20
CA ASN A 62 8.43 10.16 0.02
C ASN A 62 7.12 10.90 0.35
N ALA A 63 6.69 10.90 1.62
CA ALA A 63 5.46 11.53 2.04
C ALA A 63 5.57 13.07 2.06
N LYS A 64 4.46 13.76 1.77
CA LYS A 64 4.36 15.22 1.79
C LYS A 64 3.58 15.71 3.00
N GLY A 65 4.02 16.82 3.59
CA GLY A 65 3.37 17.50 4.71
C GLY A 65 3.94 17.11 6.08
N ALA A 66 4.09 18.10 6.98
CA ALA A 66 4.73 17.90 8.29
C ALA A 66 3.80 17.31 9.35
N LYS A 67 2.59 17.89 9.55
CA LYS A 67 1.66 17.49 10.63
C LYS A 67 0.83 16.25 10.29
N MET A 68 0.52 16.05 9.00
CA MET A 68 -0.22 14.91 8.48
C MET A 68 0.47 14.44 7.20
N PRO A 69 1.61 13.75 7.31
CA PRO A 69 2.33 13.27 6.15
C PRO A 69 1.43 12.35 5.35
N ARG A 70 1.36 12.57 4.04
CA ARG A 70 0.60 11.73 3.10
C ARG A 70 1.55 11.10 2.11
N GLY A 71 1.49 9.79 1.97
CA GLY A 71 2.30 9.03 1.02
C GLY A 71 2.13 9.53 -0.42
N SER A 72 3.18 9.37 -1.21
CA SER A 72 3.19 9.73 -2.62
C SER A 72 2.77 8.53 -3.45
N LYS A 73 1.62 8.61 -4.13
CA LYS A 73 1.12 7.52 -4.98
C LYS A 73 2.16 7.11 -6.04
N ASP A 74 2.82 8.08 -6.66
CA ASP A 74 3.83 7.82 -7.68
C ASP A 74 5.06 7.12 -7.08
N ALA A 75 5.46 7.45 -5.85
CA ALA A 75 6.56 6.77 -5.18
C ALA A 75 6.17 5.34 -4.80
N VAL A 76 4.99 5.15 -4.21
CA VAL A 76 4.47 3.82 -3.84
C VAL A 76 4.45 2.87 -5.03
N MET A 77 4.03 3.33 -6.21
CA MET A 77 4.03 2.53 -7.45
C MET A 77 5.44 2.19 -7.97
N ASN A 78 6.46 2.97 -7.59
CA ASN A 78 7.86 2.75 -7.95
C ASN A 78 8.65 1.98 -6.87
N TYR A 79 7.99 1.52 -5.80
CA TYR A 79 8.66 0.74 -4.77
C TYR A 79 9.13 -0.61 -5.33
N PRO A 80 10.44 -0.93 -5.25
CA PRO A 80 10.96 -2.19 -5.75
C PRO A 80 10.48 -3.37 -4.89
N ILE A 81 9.85 -4.35 -5.53
CA ILE A 81 9.44 -5.60 -4.88
C ILE A 81 10.43 -6.72 -5.27
N PRO A 82 10.80 -7.60 -4.33
CA PRO A 82 11.69 -8.72 -4.64
C PRO A 82 10.88 -9.82 -5.36
N VAL A 83 10.99 -9.88 -6.68
CA VAL A 83 10.40 -10.93 -7.53
C VAL A 83 11.47 -11.71 -8.26
#